data_AF-A0A1B0DIV9-F1
#
_entry.id   AF-A0A1B0DIV9-F1
#
_cell.length_a   1.000
_cell.length_b   1.000
_cell.length_c   1.000
_cell.angle_alpha   90.00
_cell.angle_beta   90.00
_cell.angle_gamma   90.00
#
_symmetry.space_group_name_H-M   'P 1'
#
loop_
_entity.id
_entity.type
_entity.pdbx_description
1 polymer ?
#
loop_
_entity_poly.entity_id
_entity_poly.type
_entity_poly.pdbx_seq_one_letter_code
_entity_poly.pdbx_strand_id
1 'polypeptide(L)'
;MATMAAIEKTGTGWPRRNSQGNAAAAATPDAQQQKITLNQSVTINRTINLYPLTNYTFGTKEPLFEKDPSVPARFQRMRDEFDRIGMRRSVEGVLLVHEHGLPHVLLLQLGTTFFKLPGGELNAGEDEVEGLKRLLTE
;
A
#
# COMPACT_ATOMS: atom_id res chain seq x y z
N MET A 1 54.32 0.56 29.34
CA MET A 1 54.15 0.15 27.92
C MET A 1 52.95 -0.78 27.84
N ALA A 2 51.88 -0.33 27.19
CA ALA A 2 50.93 -1.15 26.44
C ALA A 2 49.86 -0.20 25.88
N THR A 3 50.06 0.16 24.61
CA THR A 3 49.15 0.89 23.73
C THR A 3 47.96 0.02 23.34
N MET A 4 46.73 0.56 23.41
CA MET A 4 45.55 0.03 22.71
C MET A 4 44.69 1.25 22.28
N ALA A 5 44.86 1.73 21.05
CA ALA A 5 44.21 1.30 19.80
C ALA A 5 42.75 1.81 19.69
N ALA A 6 42.55 2.71 18.71
CA ALA A 6 41.31 3.42 18.44
C ALA A 6 40.20 2.48 17.92
N ILE A 7 38.97 2.77 18.34
CA ILE A 7 37.76 2.08 17.88
C ILE A 7 37.35 2.70 16.53
N GLU A 8 37.50 1.94 15.45
CA GLU A 8 36.98 2.31 14.13
C GLU A 8 35.45 2.18 14.09
N LYS A 9 34.77 3.30 13.84
CA LYS A 9 33.33 3.35 13.60
C LYS A 9 33.02 2.73 12.24
N THR A 10 32.39 1.56 12.21
CA THR A 10 31.81 1.01 10.98
C THR A 10 30.54 1.78 10.62
N GLY A 11 30.60 2.58 9.56
CA GLY A 11 29.45 3.30 9.02
C GLY A 11 28.38 2.35 8.50
N THR A 12 27.13 2.60 8.89
CA THR A 12 25.95 1.97 8.31
C THR A 12 25.66 2.59 6.95
N GLY A 13 26.08 1.91 5.88
CA GLY A 13 25.80 2.26 4.50
C GLY A 13 25.39 1.03 3.69
N TRP A 14 24.59 1.25 2.66
CA TRP A 14 24.05 0.22 1.76
C TRP A 14 25.18 -0.60 1.08
N PRO A 15 24.99 -1.90 0.81
CA PRO A 15 26.07 -2.75 0.31
C PRO A 15 26.46 -2.34 -1.12
N ARG A 16 27.70 -1.85 -1.28
CA ARG A 16 28.34 -1.70 -2.59
C ARG A 16 28.98 -3.01 -3.00
N ARG A 17 28.48 -3.60 -4.09
CA ARG A 17 29.07 -4.78 -4.73
C ARG A 17 30.47 -4.45 -5.27
N ASN A 18 31.49 -5.06 -4.70
CA ASN A 18 32.88 -4.89 -5.15
C ASN A 18 33.13 -5.77 -6.38
N SER A 19 33.46 -5.17 -7.53
CA SER A 19 33.87 -5.89 -8.73
C SER A 19 35.39 -5.98 -8.78
N GLN A 20 35.96 -7.13 -8.42
CA GLN A 20 37.30 -7.52 -8.80
C GLN A 20 37.29 -9.02 -9.11
N GLY A 21 37.69 -9.35 -10.34
CA GLY A 21 37.43 -10.63 -10.97
C GLY A 21 38.33 -11.77 -10.54
N ASN A 22 38.06 -12.96 -11.09
CA ASN A 22 39.11 -13.85 -11.53
C ASN A 22 38.62 -14.90 -12.54
N ALA A 23 39.43 -15.01 -13.60
CA ALA A 23 39.89 -16.21 -14.30
C ALA A 23 38.89 -17.18 -14.98
N ALA A 24 39.17 -17.38 -16.26
CA ALA A 24 38.61 -18.35 -17.18
C ALA A 24 38.86 -19.82 -16.77
N ALA A 25 37.88 -20.67 -17.05
CA ALA A 25 38.10 -22.08 -17.40
C ALA A 25 37.03 -22.50 -18.43
N ALA A 26 37.49 -23.00 -19.56
CA ALA A 26 36.69 -23.38 -20.72
C ALA A 26 36.13 -24.80 -20.61
N ALA A 27 34.86 -25.01 -21.02
CA ALA A 27 34.38 -26.24 -21.64
C ALA A 27 32.99 -26.02 -22.30
N THR A 28 32.99 -26.14 -23.63
CA THR A 28 31.98 -26.49 -24.66
C THR A 28 30.44 -26.35 -24.46
N PRO A 29 29.69 -26.10 -25.55
CA PRO A 29 28.29 -25.70 -25.52
C PRO A 29 27.36 -26.91 -25.68
N ASP A 30 26.38 -27.05 -24.79
CA ASP A 30 25.18 -27.82 -25.11
C ASP A 30 23.92 -27.05 -24.70
N ALA A 31 22.99 -27.06 -25.64
CA ALA A 31 21.79 -26.25 -25.66
C ALA A 31 20.82 -26.64 -24.56
N GLN A 32 20.74 -25.84 -23.50
CA GLN A 32 19.56 -25.73 -22.64
C GLN A 32 19.27 -24.25 -22.37
N GLN A 33 18.86 -23.57 -23.44
CA GLN A 33 18.20 -22.29 -23.34
C GLN A 33 16.76 -22.54 -22.86
N GLN A 34 16.32 -21.70 -21.91
CA GLN A 34 14.94 -21.52 -21.43
C GLN A 34 14.42 -22.55 -20.42
N LYS A 35 14.62 -22.30 -19.12
CA LYS A 35 13.58 -22.49 -18.08
C LYS A 35 14.00 -22.07 -16.67
N ILE A 36 14.62 -20.90 -16.48
CA ILE A 36 14.82 -20.40 -15.12
C ILE A 36 14.56 -18.91 -15.12
N THR A 37 13.33 -18.51 -14.76
CA THR A 37 12.99 -17.45 -13.78
C THR A 37 11.47 -17.21 -13.85
N LEU A 38 10.69 -18.16 -13.37
CA LEU A 38 9.27 -17.91 -13.02
C LEU A 38 9.16 -18.23 -11.54
N ASN A 39 9.42 -17.22 -10.71
CA ASN A 39 8.97 -17.05 -9.32
C ASN A 39 9.78 -15.92 -8.69
N GLN A 40 9.70 -14.72 -9.27
CA GLN A 40 10.03 -13.53 -8.51
C GLN A 40 8.89 -13.37 -7.50
N SER A 41 9.21 -13.44 -6.20
CA SER A 41 8.17 -13.38 -5.17
C SER A 41 7.38 -12.09 -5.32
N VAL A 42 6.06 -12.22 -5.51
CA VAL A 42 5.10 -11.10 -5.67
C VAL A 42 5.18 -10.11 -4.49
N THR A 43 5.75 -10.56 -3.36
CA THR A 43 5.99 -9.77 -2.14
C THR A 43 7.11 -8.73 -2.26
N ILE A 44 8.04 -8.85 -3.22
CA ILE A 44 9.22 -7.96 -3.30
C ILE A 44 9.14 -7.01 -4.49
N ASN A 45 8.62 -7.46 -5.63
CA ASN A 45 8.43 -6.63 -6.82
C ASN A 45 6.99 -6.74 -7.31
N ARG A 46 6.14 -5.82 -6.84
CA ARG A 46 4.75 -5.73 -7.29
C ARG A 46 4.58 -4.53 -8.21
N THR A 47 4.57 -4.80 -9.52
CA THR A 47 4.29 -3.80 -10.53
C THR A 47 2.79 -3.50 -10.55
N ILE A 48 2.43 -2.21 -10.47
CA ILE A 48 1.06 -1.72 -10.59
C ILE A 48 1.03 -0.68 -11.71
N ASN A 49 0.05 -0.81 -12.61
CA ASN A 49 -0.12 0.14 -13.70
C ASN A 49 -0.89 1.36 -13.19
N LEU A 50 -0.36 2.55 -13.47
CA LEU A 50 -1.05 3.81 -13.24
C LEU A 50 -1.43 4.41 -14.59
N TYR A 51 -2.53 5.16 -14.62
CA TYR A 51 -3.00 5.86 -15.80
C TYR A 51 -3.11 7.36 -15.52
N PRO A 52 -3.05 8.22 -16.56
CA PRO A 52 -3.17 9.67 -16.40
C PRO A 52 -4.46 10.06 -15.67
N LEU A 53 -4.41 11.07 -14.81
CA LEU A 53 -5.61 11.63 -14.15
C LEU A 53 -6.70 12.02 -15.17
N THR A 54 -6.31 12.51 -16.34
CA THR A 54 -7.20 12.89 -17.45
C THR A 54 -8.03 11.73 -18.04
N ASN A 55 -7.69 10.47 -17.74
CA ASN A 55 -8.47 9.31 -18.18
C ASN A 55 -9.75 9.09 -17.35
N TYR A 56 -9.90 9.83 -16.24
CA TYR A 56 -11.01 9.67 -15.31
C TYR A 56 -11.87 10.93 -15.28
N THR A 57 -13.19 10.75 -15.31
CA THR A 57 -14.17 11.84 -15.20
C THR A 57 -14.86 11.77 -13.84
N PHE A 58 -14.88 12.90 -13.13
CA PHE A 58 -15.55 13.00 -11.84
C PHE A 58 -16.98 13.52 -12.03
N GLY A 59 -17.95 12.65 -11.79
CA GLY A 59 -19.36 13.03 -11.74
C GLY A 59 -19.75 13.59 -10.38
N THR A 60 -20.90 14.24 -10.31
CA THR A 60 -21.53 14.65 -9.06
C THR A 60 -22.64 13.67 -8.68
N LYS A 61 -22.65 13.20 -7.44
CA LYS A 61 -23.75 12.43 -6.85
C LYS A 61 -24.45 13.21 -5.75
N GLU A 62 -25.58 12.70 -5.28
CA GLU A 62 -26.28 13.27 -4.12
C GLU A 62 -25.35 13.32 -2.89
N PRO A 63 -25.45 14.36 -2.05
CA PRO A 63 -24.62 14.50 -0.86
C PRO A 63 -24.71 13.26 0.04
N LEU A 64 -23.55 12.70 0.38
CA LEU A 64 -23.44 11.63 1.36
C LEU A 64 -23.07 12.25 2.72
N PHE A 65 -23.93 12.03 3.71
CA PHE A 65 -23.69 12.51 5.07
C PHE A 65 -22.96 11.48 5.91
N GLU A 66 -22.10 11.97 6.79
CA GLU A 66 -21.49 11.14 7.83
C GLU A 66 -22.56 10.55 8.75
N LYS A 67 -22.34 9.31 9.20
CA LYS A 67 -23.27 8.63 10.12
C LYS A 67 -23.42 9.37 11.45
N ASP A 68 -22.34 10.00 11.91
CA ASP A 68 -22.25 10.59 13.24
C ASP A 68 -22.27 12.12 13.15
N PRO A 69 -23.21 12.81 13.82
CA PRO A 69 -23.33 14.28 13.74
C PRO A 69 -22.21 15.01 14.49
N SER A 70 -21.45 14.30 15.33
CA SER A 70 -20.36 14.85 16.12
C SER A 70 -19.38 13.77 16.57
N VAL A 71 -18.19 14.20 16.98
CA VAL A 71 -17.15 13.30 17.52
C VAL A 71 -17.62 12.52 18.77
N PRO A 72 -18.31 13.13 19.76
CA PRO A 72 -18.87 12.37 20.89
C PRO A 72 -19.88 11.30 20.46
N ALA A 73 -20.77 11.61 19.53
CA ALA A 73 -21.75 10.64 19.03
C ALA A 73 -21.06 9.43 18.36
N ARG A 74 -19.99 9.69 17.59
CA ARG A 74 -19.16 8.63 17.00
C ARG A 74 -18.56 7.70 18.06
N PHE A 75 -17.98 8.26 19.12
CA PHE A 75 -17.41 7.45 20.20
C PHE A 75 -18.47 6.69 21.00
N GLN A 76 -19.67 7.25 21.19
CA GLN A 76 -20.76 6.54 21.83
C GLN A 76 -21.18 5.32 21.01
N ARG A 77 -21.43 5.51 19.70
CA ARG A 77 -21.78 4.41 18.80
C ARG A 77 -20.69 3.33 18.74
N MET A 78 -19.41 3.72 18.78
CA MET A 78 -18.30 2.77 18.84
C MET A 78 -18.34 1.87 20.10
N ARG A 79 -18.71 2.42 21.26
CA ARG A 79 -18.86 1.65 22.51
C ARG A 79 -20.05 0.71 22.42
N ASP A 80 -21.21 1.23 22.00
CA ASP A 80 -22.44 0.44 21.91
C ASP A 80 -22.31 -0.73 20.92
N GLU A 81 -21.65 -0.50 19.78
CA GLU A 81 -21.35 -1.56 18.82
C GLU A 81 -20.34 -2.57 19.38
N PHE A 82 -19.32 -2.12 20.12
CA PHE A 82 -18.34 -3.02 20.70
C PHE A 82 -18.96 -4.00 21.69
N ASP A 83 -19.85 -3.52 22.56
CA ASP A 83 -20.54 -4.37 23.53
C ASP A 83 -21.48 -5.39 22.85
N ARG A 84 -22.00 -5.07 21.65
CA ARG A 84 -22.97 -5.91 20.93
C ARG A 84 -22.32 -6.92 19.98
N ILE A 85 -21.34 -6.49 19.19
CA ILE A 85 -20.75 -7.28 18.09
C ILE A 85 -19.24 -7.44 18.20
N GLY A 86 -18.62 -6.89 19.24
CA GLY A 86 -17.18 -6.92 19.44
C GLY A 86 -16.46 -5.93 18.53
N MET A 87 -15.25 -6.29 18.12
CA MET A 87 -14.37 -5.39 17.38
C MET A 87 -14.98 -4.94 16.04
N ARG A 88 -15.11 -3.62 15.86
CA ARG A 88 -15.50 -3.02 14.58
C ARG A 88 -14.48 -3.37 13.51
N ARG A 89 -14.96 -3.77 12.33
CA ARG A 89 -14.14 -4.01 11.14
C ARG A 89 -14.41 -2.93 10.10
N SER A 90 -13.34 -2.41 9.51
CA SER A 90 -13.41 -1.37 8.48
C SER A 90 -12.38 -1.64 7.39
N VAL A 91 -12.69 -1.20 6.17
CA VAL A 91 -11.83 -1.33 5.00
C VAL A 91 -11.78 0.00 4.26
N GLU A 92 -10.61 0.33 3.70
CA GLU A 92 -10.36 1.54 2.95
C GLU A 92 -9.60 1.20 1.66
N GLY A 93 -9.99 1.82 0.55
CA GLY A 93 -9.38 1.64 -0.75
C GLY A 93 -8.41 2.78 -1.08
N VAL A 94 -7.22 2.43 -1.55
CA VAL A 94 -6.25 3.41 -2.09
C VAL A 94 -6.29 3.36 -3.61
N LEU A 95 -6.85 4.40 -4.23
CA LEU A 95 -6.90 4.53 -5.69
C LEU A 95 -5.76 5.43 -6.14
N LEU A 96 -5.01 4.96 -7.13
CA LEU A 96 -3.84 5.64 -7.65
C LEU A 96 -4.04 6.04 -9.11
N VAL A 97 -3.60 7.25 -9.43
CA VAL A 97 -3.45 7.76 -10.80
C VAL A 97 -2.07 8.39 -10.92
N HIS A 98 -1.69 8.85 -12.12
CA HIS A 98 -0.51 9.69 -12.26
C HIS A 98 -0.81 10.99 -12.99
N GLU A 99 -0.07 12.04 -12.64
CA GLU A 99 -0.03 13.30 -13.37
C GLU A 99 1.44 13.68 -13.50
N HIS A 100 1.88 13.97 -14.73
CA HIS A 100 3.29 14.30 -15.04
C HIS A 100 4.34 13.30 -14.52
N GLY A 101 3.99 12.00 -14.48
CA GLY A 101 4.88 10.94 -14.00
C GLY A 101 4.94 10.79 -12.47
N LEU A 102 4.13 11.55 -11.73
CA LEU A 102 4.04 11.48 -10.27
C LEU A 102 2.76 10.73 -9.85
N PRO A 103 2.87 9.70 -8.98
CA PRO A 103 1.70 9.02 -8.42
C PRO A 103 0.87 9.97 -7.54
N HIS A 104 -0.44 9.93 -7.69
CA HIS A 104 -1.41 10.68 -6.88
C HIS A 104 -2.41 9.70 -6.27
N VAL A 105 -2.80 9.96 -5.01
CA VAL A 105 -3.85 9.22 -4.30
C VAL A 105 -5.17 9.98 -4.41
N LEU A 106 -6.24 9.31 -4.79
CA LEU A 106 -7.58 9.89 -4.79
C LEU A 106 -8.15 9.89 -3.36
N LEU A 107 -8.65 11.04 -2.91
CA LEU A 107 -9.23 11.24 -1.58
C LEU A 107 -10.61 11.89 -1.71
N LEU A 108 -11.50 11.57 -0.77
CA LEU A 108 -12.77 12.23 -0.56
C LEU A 108 -12.54 13.45 0.34
N GLN A 109 -12.80 14.65 -0.17
CA GLN A 109 -12.70 15.88 0.61
C GLN A 109 -14.07 16.25 1.21
N LEU A 110 -14.13 16.41 2.53
CA LEU A 110 -15.30 16.92 3.23
C LEU A 110 -14.97 18.29 3.83
N GLY A 111 -15.66 19.33 3.39
CA GLY A 111 -15.32 20.70 3.77
C GLY A 111 -13.93 21.11 3.25
N THR A 112 -13.15 21.83 4.06
CA THR A 112 -11.88 22.43 3.61
C THR A 112 -10.63 21.66 4.03
N THR A 113 -10.69 20.88 5.10
CA THR A 113 -9.50 20.30 5.76
C THR A 113 -9.65 18.81 6.11
N PHE A 114 -10.79 18.20 5.81
CA PHE A 114 -11.03 16.81 6.14
C PHE A 114 -10.97 15.95 4.88
N PHE A 115 -10.09 14.95 4.91
CA PHE A 115 -9.85 14.05 3.79
C PHE A 115 -9.97 12.61 4.26
N LYS A 116 -10.60 11.78 3.44
CA LYS A 116 -10.80 10.35 3.71
C LYS A 116 -10.45 9.50 2.49
N LEU A 117 -10.03 8.27 2.76
CA LEU A 117 -10.04 7.23 1.74
C LEU A 117 -11.48 6.75 1.52
N PRO A 118 -11.85 6.37 0.29
CA PRO A 118 -13.13 5.73 0.04
C PRO A 118 -13.15 4.35 0.70
N GLY A 119 -14.23 4.02 1.41
CA GLY A 119 -14.32 2.84 2.24
C GLY A 119 -15.39 2.99 3.31
N GLY A 120 -15.31 2.16 4.34
CA GLY A 120 -16.32 2.16 5.40
C GLY A 120 -16.27 0.94 6.31
N GLU A 121 -17.38 0.73 7.01
CA GLU A 121 -17.57 -0.33 7.99
C GLU A 121 -18.10 -1.60 7.30
N LEU A 122 -17.54 -2.75 7.69
CA LEU A 122 -18.00 -4.06 7.23
C LEU A 122 -19.19 -4.54 8.06
N ASN A 123 -20.08 -5.29 7.42
CA ASN A 123 -21.12 -6.05 8.09
C ASN A 123 -20.52 -7.24 8.86
N ALA A 124 -21.26 -7.75 9.85
CA ALA A 124 -20.84 -8.92 10.63
C ALA A 124 -20.66 -10.14 9.71
N GLY A 125 -19.46 -10.74 9.74
CA GLY A 125 -19.11 -11.88 8.88
C GLY A 125 -18.86 -11.55 7.42
N GLU A 126 -18.87 -10.27 7.03
CA GLU A 126 -18.59 -9.85 5.65
C GLU A 126 -17.11 -10.03 5.31
N ASP A 127 -16.85 -10.48 4.07
CA ASP A 127 -15.50 -10.56 3.51
C ASP A 127 -14.94 -9.16 3.24
N GLU A 128 -13.62 -8.99 3.42
CA GLU A 128 -12.97 -7.68 3.35
C GLU A 128 -12.93 -7.14 1.92
N VAL A 129 -12.68 -8.01 0.95
CA VAL A 129 -12.57 -7.63 -0.46
C VAL A 129 -13.95 -7.37 -1.04
N GLU A 130 -14.91 -8.25 -0.78
CA GLU A 130 -16.29 -8.04 -1.24
C GLU A 130 -16.95 -6.83 -0.56
N GLY A 131 -16.71 -6.63 0.74
CA GLY A 131 -17.17 -5.46 1.45
C GLY A 131 -16.58 -4.16 0.91
N LEU A 132 -15.27 -4.14 0.59
CA LEU A 132 -14.65 -2.97 -0.04
C LEU A 132 -15.25 -2.69 -1.42
N LYS A 133 -15.48 -3.71 -2.26
CA LYS A 133 -16.13 -3.52 -3.57
C LYS A 133 -17.52 -2.91 -3.43
N ARG A 134 -18.33 -3.41 -2.48
CA ARG A 134 -19.65 -2.84 -2.16
C ARG A 134 -19.52 -1.37 -1.77
N LEU A 135 -18.65 -1.05 -0.83
CA LEU A 135 -18.43 0.30 -0.31
C LEU A 135 -17.90 1.29 -1.38
N LEU A 136 -17.13 0.83 -2.36
CA LEU A 136 -16.66 1.67 -3.48
C LEU A 136 -17.75 1.93 -4.53
N THR A 137 -18.85 1.15 -4.51
CA THR A 137 -19.97 1.28 -5.45
C THR A 137 -21.10 2.16 -4.89
N GLU A 138 -21.18 2.30 -3.56
CA GLU A 138 -22.13 3.17 -2.84
C GLU A 138 -21.81 4.68 -2.99
#